data_AF-A0A3B9IYQ5-F1
#
_entry.id   AF-A0A3B9IYQ5-F1
#
_cell.length_a   1.000
_cell.length_b   1.000
_cell.length_c   1.000
_cell.angle_alpha   90.00
_cell.angle_beta   90.00
_cell.angle_gamma   90.00
#
_symmetry.space_group_name_H-M   'P 1'
#
loop_
_entity.id
_entity.type
_entity.pdbx_description
1 polymer ?
#
loop_
_entity_poly.entity_id
_entity_poly.type
_entity_poly.pdbx_seq_one_letter_code
_entity_poly.pdbx_strand_id
1 'polypeptide(L)'
;NLVIAAAAFIIFRNDFISGSVLSIGFIILIMAVITAGNYFFIQLDSSGKNNSMQPYFITEDTFEHLETPQDYLNIMKTLTDYNVCSSYASKMLEQWETFRKKSETLDTLCSGGGVYDVVSKDVEEVMLRNMKLFMKRTAIIQSAARTERIDMHKSYLYELTEKNNKILNDYTRLLVEVSQMTEKGSDGSDVESLEMLINSIKNYRQDIEKGDI
;
A
#
# COMPACT_ATOMS: atom_id res chain seq x y z
N ASN A 1 -29.77 -21.34 -6.72
CA ASN A 1 -30.93 -21.33 -7.65
C ASN A 1 -30.81 -22.28 -8.83
N LEU A 2 -29.71 -22.29 -9.60
CA LEU A 2 -29.53 -23.21 -10.73
C LEU A 2 -29.53 -24.70 -10.33
N VAL A 3 -28.87 -25.05 -9.22
CA VAL A 3 -28.76 -26.43 -8.70
C VAL A 3 -30.12 -26.97 -8.23
N ILE A 4 -30.94 -26.11 -7.61
CA ILE A 4 -32.28 -26.46 -7.12
C ILE A 4 -33.23 -26.71 -8.30
N ALA A 5 -33.13 -25.90 -9.35
CA ALA A 5 -33.91 -26.07 -10.57
C ALA A 5 -33.50 -27.35 -11.34
N ALA A 6 -32.20 -27.67 -11.38
CA ALA A 6 -31.70 -28.90 -12.01
C ALA A 6 -32.13 -30.17 -11.24
N ALA A 7 -32.12 -30.14 -9.91
CA ALA A 7 -32.58 -31.24 -9.07
C ALA A 7 -34.10 -31.48 -9.21
N ALA A 8 -34.89 -30.40 -9.24
CA ALA A 8 -36.34 -30.49 -9.46
C ALA A 8 -36.69 -31.07 -10.85
N PHE A 9 -35.90 -30.72 -11.87
CA PHE A 9 -36.08 -31.24 -13.23
C PHE A 9 -35.76 -32.74 -13.34
N ILE A 10 -34.75 -33.24 -12.63
CA ILE A 10 -34.39 -34.66 -12.61
C ILE A 10 -35.45 -35.50 -11.88
N ILE A 11 -36.08 -34.96 -10.83
CA ILE A 11 -37.14 -35.64 -10.07
C ILE A 11 -38.45 -35.73 -10.88
N PHE A 12 -38.76 -34.73 -11.72
CA PHE A 12 -40.00 -34.71 -12.50
C PHE A 12 -39.94 -35.42 -13.86
N ARG A 13 -38.76 -35.63 -14.43
CA ARG A 13 -38.62 -36.22 -15.79
C ARG A 13 -38.42 -37.74 -15.80
N ASN A 14 -38.09 -38.35 -14.67
CA ASN A 14 -37.87 -39.79 -14.57
C ASN A 14 -38.90 -40.42 -13.64
N ASP A 15 -39.78 -41.27 -14.19
CA ASP A 15 -40.71 -42.18 -13.49
C ASP A 15 -39.98 -43.27 -12.65
N PHE A 16 -38.81 -42.97 -12.09
CA PHE A 16 -37.91 -43.96 -11.50
C PHE A 16 -38.10 -44.18 -10.00
N ILE A 17 -39.17 -43.69 -9.39
CA ILE A 17 -39.40 -43.90 -7.96
C ILE A 17 -40.82 -44.43 -7.72
N SER A 18 -41.04 -45.66 -8.18
CA SER A 18 -42.24 -46.45 -7.92
C SER A 18 -42.30 -47.03 -6.49
N GLY A 19 -41.47 -46.55 -5.56
CA GLY A 19 -41.48 -46.95 -4.16
C GLY A 19 -41.32 -45.74 -3.25
N SER A 20 -42.34 -45.47 -2.42
CA SER A 20 -42.39 -44.35 -1.48
C SER A 20 -41.19 -44.26 -0.51
N VAL A 21 -40.49 -45.37 -0.32
CA VAL A 21 -39.29 -45.44 0.55
C VAL A 21 -38.03 -44.94 -0.17
N LEU A 22 -37.90 -45.17 -1.49
CA LEU A 22 -36.77 -44.71 -2.29
C LEU A 22 -36.82 -43.19 -2.51
N SER A 23 -38.02 -42.61 -2.61
CA SER A 23 -38.19 -41.15 -2.78
C SER A 23 -37.83 -40.40 -1.51
N ILE A 24 -38.22 -40.92 -0.35
CA ILE A 24 -37.87 -40.36 0.95
C ILE A 24 -36.35 -40.46 1.18
N GLY A 25 -35.73 -41.60 0.87
CA GLY A 25 -34.28 -41.77 0.97
C GLY A 25 -33.50 -40.78 0.08
N PHE A 26 -33.98 -40.54 -1.14
CA PHE A 26 -33.37 -39.59 -2.06
C PHE A 26 -33.54 -38.13 -1.61
N ILE A 27 -34.71 -37.76 -1.07
CA ILE A 27 -34.95 -36.42 -0.51
C ILE A 27 -34.06 -36.18 0.70
N ILE A 28 -33.91 -37.16 1.59
CA ILE A 28 -33.01 -37.07 2.76
C ILE A 28 -31.55 -36.91 2.31
N LEU A 29 -31.13 -37.62 1.26
CA LEU A 29 -29.78 -37.51 0.72
C LEU A 29 -29.54 -36.13 0.08
N ILE A 30 -30.50 -35.58 -0.65
CA ILE A 30 -30.43 -34.21 -1.18
C ILE A 30 -30.39 -33.18 -0.05
N MET A 31 -31.26 -33.31 0.96
CA MET A 31 -31.26 -32.45 2.14
C MET A 31 -29.91 -32.51 2.86
N ALA A 32 -29.33 -33.70 3.04
CA ALA A 32 -28.01 -33.87 3.66
C ALA A 32 -26.90 -33.20 2.83
N VAL A 33 -26.92 -33.33 1.50
CA VAL A 33 -25.96 -32.67 0.60
C VAL A 33 -26.13 -31.15 0.61
N ILE A 34 -27.36 -30.64 0.64
CA ILE A 34 -27.63 -29.18 0.74
C ILE A 34 -27.19 -28.65 2.11
N THR A 35 -27.43 -29.40 3.19
CA THR A 35 -27.08 -28.97 4.55
C THR A 35 -25.56 -29.04 4.77
N ALA A 36 -24.89 -30.09 4.29
CA ALA A 36 -23.44 -30.19 4.30
C ALA A 36 -22.78 -29.14 3.38
N GLY A 37 -23.38 -28.87 2.22
CA GLY A 37 -22.95 -27.81 1.31
C GLY A 37 -23.09 -26.43 1.95
N ASN A 38 -24.22 -26.13 2.59
CA ASN A 38 -24.40 -24.88 3.34
C ASN A 38 -23.45 -24.78 4.53
N TYR A 39 -23.23 -25.87 5.27
CA TYR A 39 -22.25 -25.88 6.35
C TYR A 39 -20.83 -25.62 5.84
N PHE A 40 -20.44 -26.22 4.71
CA PHE A 40 -19.14 -25.99 4.08
C PHE A 40 -19.01 -24.57 3.51
N PHE A 41 -20.07 -24.00 2.94
CA PHE A 41 -20.10 -22.59 2.51
C PHE A 41 -20.07 -21.62 3.69
N ILE A 42 -20.76 -21.91 4.79
CA ILE A 42 -20.67 -21.14 6.03
C ILE A 42 -19.27 -21.30 6.65
N GLN A 43 -18.65 -22.47 6.53
CA GLN A 43 -17.29 -22.70 7.01
C GLN A 43 -16.26 -21.98 6.13
N LEU A 44 -16.48 -21.87 4.82
CA LEU A 44 -15.68 -21.04 3.91
C LEU A 44 -15.92 -19.53 4.15
N ASP A 45 -17.17 -19.08 4.38
CA ASP A 45 -17.49 -17.68 4.70
C ASP A 45 -16.96 -17.28 6.09
N SER A 46 -17.00 -18.20 7.06
CA SER A 46 -16.44 -18.01 8.41
C SER A 46 -14.93 -18.15 8.46
N SER A 47 -14.32 -18.98 7.61
CA SER A 47 -12.86 -19.00 7.40
C SER A 47 -12.37 -17.74 6.68
N GLY A 48 -13.24 -17.06 5.92
CA GLY A 48 -12.99 -15.71 5.40
C GLY A 48 -13.24 -14.58 6.41
N LYS A 49 -14.01 -14.82 7.48
CA LYS A 49 -14.40 -13.82 8.51
C LYS A 49 -13.63 -13.91 9.82
N ASN A 50 -12.69 -14.84 9.97
CA ASN A 50 -11.87 -14.96 11.18
C ASN A 50 -10.57 -14.14 11.17
N ASN A 51 -10.40 -13.23 10.19
CA ASN A 51 -9.52 -12.07 10.36
C ASN A 51 -10.39 -10.82 10.52
N SER A 52 -11.11 -10.75 11.63
CA SER A 52 -11.37 -9.46 12.27
C SER A 52 -10.02 -8.92 12.77
N MET A 53 -9.12 -8.58 11.84
CA MET A 53 -8.17 -7.51 12.06
C MET A 53 -9.05 -6.34 12.50
N GLN A 54 -8.96 -5.97 13.77
CA GLN A 54 -9.39 -4.63 14.19
C GLN A 54 -8.78 -3.69 13.14
N PRO A 55 -9.59 -3.04 12.29
CA PRO A 55 -9.04 -2.17 11.27
C PRO A 55 -8.28 -1.10 12.04
N TYR A 56 -6.95 -1.11 11.95
CA TYR A 56 -6.14 -0.08 12.58
C TYR A 56 -6.68 1.25 12.10
N PHE A 57 -7.34 1.99 13.00
CA PHE A 57 -8.06 3.21 12.64
C PHE A 57 -7.13 4.37 12.92
N ILE A 58 -6.75 5.10 11.88
CA ILE A 58 -5.96 6.31 12.06
C ILE A 58 -6.88 7.34 12.70
N THR A 59 -6.62 7.66 13.97
CA THR A 59 -7.36 8.65 14.75
C THR A 59 -6.69 10.02 14.68
N GLU A 60 -7.36 11.06 15.16
CA GLU A 60 -6.78 12.40 15.30
C GLU A 60 -5.53 12.36 16.22
N ASP A 61 -5.61 11.66 17.35
CA ASP A 61 -4.47 11.35 18.23
C ASP A 61 -3.26 10.76 17.51
N THR A 62 -3.48 9.97 16.44
CA THR A 62 -2.37 9.36 15.69
C THR A 62 -1.48 10.44 15.06
N PHE A 63 -2.04 11.58 14.69
CA PHE A 63 -1.28 12.69 14.10
C PHE A 63 -0.63 13.61 15.13
N GLU A 64 -1.16 13.66 16.36
CA GLU A 64 -0.63 14.48 17.45
C GLU A 64 0.72 13.96 17.96
N HIS A 65 0.98 12.66 17.80
CA HIS A 65 2.21 11.98 18.27
C HIS A 65 3.26 11.78 17.16
N LEU A 66 3.12 12.44 16.01
CA LEU A 66 4.05 12.34 14.88
C LEU A 66 5.24 13.31 15.03
N GLU A 67 6.16 13.01 15.93
CA GLU A 67 7.30 13.88 16.22
C GLU A 67 8.59 13.42 15.53
N THR A 68 8.84 12.12 15.49
CA THR A 68 10.10 11.54 14.98
C THR A 68 9.85 10.72 13.72
N PRO A 69 10.87 10.53 12.84
CA PRO A 69 10.76 9.64 11.69
C PRO A 69 10.28 8.23 12.06
N GLN A 70 10.65 7.73 13.25
CA GLN A 70 10.26 6.42 13.73
C GLN A 70 8.75 6.29 13.97
N ASP A 71 8.09 7.35 14.40
CA ASP A 71 6.64 7.37 14.62
C ASP A 71 5.89 7.15 13.31
N TYR A 72 6.34 7.81 12.24
CA TYR A 72 5.79 7.61 10.91
C TYR A 72 5.95 6.15 10.45
N LEU A 73 7.14 5.57 10.64
CA LEU A 73 7.42 4.19 10.24
C LEU A 73 6.58 3.18 11.02
N ASN A 74 6.37 3.40 12.32
CA ASN A 74 5.56 2.52 13.15
C ASN A 74 4.11 2.46 12.64
N ILE A 75 3.53 3.62 12.32
CA ILE A 75 2.19 3.71 11.74
C ILE A 75 2.16 3.06 10.35
N MET A 76 3.13 3.37 9.48
CA MET A 76 3.22 2.77 8.14
C MET A 76 3.32 1.24 8.19
N LYS A 77 4.04 0.68 9.16
CA LYS A 77 4.09 -0.77 9.40
C LYS A 77 2.71 -1.33 9.78
N THR A 78 1.95 -0.64 10.62
CA THR A 78 0.58 -1.09 10.91
C THR A 78 -0.33 -1.01 9.68
N LEU A 79 -0.05 -0.09 8.75
CA LEU A 79 -0.80 0.02 7.49
C LEU A 79 -0.47 -1.05 6.45
N THR A 80 0.63 -1.81 6.60
CA THR A 80 0.89 -2.97 5.73
C THR A 80 -0.11 -4.09 5.94
N ASP A 81 -0.75 -4.11 7.10
CA ASP A 81 -1.78 -5.07 7.47
C ASP A 81 -3.18 -4.63 6.97
N TYR A 82 -3.35 -3.35 6.60
CA TYR A 82 -4.62 -2.85 6.09
C TYR A 82 -4.75 -3.13 4.58
N ASN A 83 -5.54 -4.15 4.23
CA ASN A 83 -5.69 -4.68 2.87
C ASN A 83 -5.86 -3.60 1.77
N VAL A 84 -6.58 -2.51 2.05
CA VAL A 84 -6.87 -1.47 1.05
C VAL A 84 -5.63 -0.70 0.61
N CYS A 85 -4.63 -0.52 1.48
CA CYS A 85 -3.40 0.21 1.20
C CYS A 85 -2.10 -0.58 1.43
N SER A 86 -2.21 -1.86 1.79
CA SER A 86 -1.11 -2.75 2.19
C SER A 86 0.10 -2.68 1.23
N SER A 87 -0.14 -2.87 -0.08
CA SER A 87 0.94 -2.85 -1.07
C SER A 87 1.65 -1.49 -1.16
N TYR A 88 0.90 -0.40 -1.11
CA TYR A 88 1.47 0.95 -1.17
C TYR A 88 2.19 1.34 0.12
N ALA A 89 1.70 0.88 1.28
CA ALA A 89 2.36 1.07 2.57
C ALA A 89 3.70 0.33 2.61
N SER A 90 3.73 -0.93 2.17
CA SER A 90 4.96 -1.71 2.04
C SER A 90 5.96 -1.04 1.10
N LYS A 91 5.51 -0.52 -0.05
CA LYS A 91 6.35 0.22 -0.99
C LYS A 91 6.93 1.50 -0.37
N MET A 92 6.15 2.26 0.40
CA MET A 92 6.66 3.44 1.11
C MET A 92 7.74 3.10 2.14
N LEU A 93 7.59 1.98 2.87
CA LEU A 93 8.61 1.51 3.81
C LEU A 93 9.89 1.09 3.08
N GLU A 94 9.78 0.37 1.97
CA GLU A 94 10.93 -0.01 1.13
C GLU A 94 11.67 1.23 0.57
N GLN A 95 10.91 2.22 0.12
CA GLN A 95 11.44 3.49 -0.37
C GLN A 95 12.19 4.27 0.72
N TRP A 96 11.68 4.25 1.95
CA TRP A 96 12.37 4.85 3.11
C TRP A 96 13.67 4.14 3.44
N GLU A 97 13.65 2.80 3.51
CA GLU A 97 14.85 1.99 3.74
C GLU A 97 15.90 2.25 2.65
N THR A 98 15.46 2.38 1.40
CA THR A 98 16.32 2.73 0.26
C THR A 98 16.92 4.12 0.42
N PHE A 99 16.13 5.11 0.86
CA PHE A 99 16.63 6.45 1.17
C PHE A 99 17.71 6.41 2.24
N ARG A 100 17.47 5.72 3.37
CA ARG A 100 18.42 5.63 4.49
C ARG A 100 19.78 5.09 4.05
N LYS A 101 19.79 3.98 3.31
CA LYS A 101 21.02 3.39 2.75
C LYS A 101 21.75 4.35 1.80
N LYS A 102 21.00 5.05 0.95
CA LYS A 102 21.56 6.05 0.02
C LYS A 102 22.12 7.26 0.75
N SER A 103 21.46 7.74 1.80
CA SER A 103 21.91 8.86 2.64
C SER A 103 23.22 8.52 3.34
N GLU A 104 23.32 7.34 3.96
CA GLU A 104 24.54 6.84 4.61
C GLU A 104 25.70 6.68 3.61
N THR A 105 25.40 6.24 2.39
CA THR A 105 26.40 6.14 1.31
C THR A 105 26.92 7.52 0.90
N LEU A 106 26.03 8.51 0.75
CA LEU A 106 26.41 9.88 0.39
C LEU A 106 27.28 10.51 1.48
N ASP A 107 26.92 10.32 2.75
CA ASP A 107 27.69 10.81 3.90
C ASP A 107 29.12 10.23 3.91
N THR A 108 29.24 8.92 3.62
CA THR A 108 30.54 8.24 3.49
C THR A 108 31.38 8.80 2.35
N LEU A 109 30.77 9.13 1.21
CA LEU A 109 31.47 9.66 0.03
C LEU A 109 31.91 11.13 0.21
N CYS A 110 31.09 11.93 0.91
CA CYS A 110 31.29 13.37 1.04
C CYS A 110 31.97 13.80 2.35
N SER A 111 32.30 12.85 3.24
CA SER A 111 32.94 13.11 4.54
C SER A 111 32.14 14.05 5.46
N GLY A 112 30.80 13.99 5.41
CA GLY A 112 29.87 14.74 6.26
C GLY A 112 30.03 16.25 6.21
N GLY A 113 29.18 16.94 5.45
CA GLY A 113 29.18 18.41 5.41
C GLY A 113 28.81 19.02 4.07
N GLY A 114 28.21 20.21 4.13
CA GLY A 114 27.99 21.07 2.97
C GLY A 114 26.63 20.86 2.30
N VAL A 115 26.59 21.08 0.98
CA VAL A 115 25.33 21.12 0.21
C VAL A 115 24.65 19.74 0.15
N TYR A 116 25.41 18.66 0.22
CA TYR A 116 24.89 17.28 0.18
C TYR A 116 24.07 16.93 1.43
N ASP A 117 24.47 17.41 2.62
CA ASP A 117 23.72 17.21 3.85
C ASP A 117 22.37 17.92 3.81
N VAL A 118 22.35 19.14 3.27
CA VAL A 118 21.14 19.94 3.11
C VAL A 118 20.17 19.22 2.19
N VAL A 119 20.65 18.72 1.06
CA VAL A 119 19.83 17.98 0.10
C VAL A 119 19.36 16.63 0.67
N SER A 120 20.19 15.94 1.45
CA SER A 120 19.76 14.71 2.13
C SER A 120 18.61 14.97 3.11
N LYS A 121 18.69 16.07 3.90
CA LYS A 121 17.61 16.51 4.79
C LYS A 121 16.35 16.91 4.02
N ASP A 122 16.47 17.65 2.92
CA ASP A 122 15.32 18.02 2.10
C ASP A 122 14.59 16.79 1.54
N VAL A 123 15.34 15.74 1.14
CA VAL A 123 14.74 14.47 0.70
C VAL A 123 14.07 13.74 1.86
N GLU A 124 14.70 13.69 3.04
CA GLU A 124 14.11 13.11 4.25
C GLU A 124 12.76 13.76 4.57
N GLU A 125 12.71 15.10 4.59
CA GLU A 125 11.50 15.87 4.84
C GLU A 125 10.39 15.56 3.82
N VAL A 126 10.72 15.45 2.54
CA VAL A 126 9.75 15.10 1.50
C VAL A 126 9.19 13.70 1.72
N MET A 127 10.06 12.73 2.04
CA MET A 127 9.64 11.34 2.29
C MET A 127 8.70 11.26 3.51
N LEU A 128 9.03 11.93 4.61
CA LEU A 128 8.18 12.01 5.80
C LEU A 128 6.86 12.73 5.52
N ARG A 129 6.90 13.82 4.75
CA ARG A 129 5.69 14.53 4.32
C ARG A 129 4.78 13.64 3.48
N ASN A 130 5.34 12.85 2.56
CA ASN A 130 4.59 11.89 1.77
C ASN A 130 3.98 10.78 2.64
N MET A 131 4.70 10.27 3.65
CA MET A 131 4.12 9.34 4.63
C MET A 131 2.95 9.97 5.40
N LYS A 132 3.08 11.24 5.82
CA LYS A 132 2.00 11.97 6.49
C LYS A 132 0.76 12.11 5.59
N LEU A 133 0.95 12.47 4.33
CA LEU A 133 -0.14 12.58 3.36
C LEU A 133 -0.79 11.22 3.08
N PHE A 134 0.03 10.17 3.01
CA PHE A 134 -0.43 8.79 2.90
C PHE A 134 -1.35 8.43 4.07
N MET A 135 -0.92 8.68 5.32
CA MET A 135 -1.71 8.42 6.52
C MET A 135 -3.03 9.20 6.53
N LYS A 136 -2.99 10.51 6.21
CA LYS A 136 -4.19 11.35 6.10
C LYS A 136 -5.17 10.79 5.07
N ARG A 137 -4.66 10.39 3.91
CA ARG A 137 -5.51 9.83 2.85
C ARG A 137 -6.08 8.48 3.23
N THR A 138 -5.31 7.64 3.92
CA THR A 138 -5.78 6.35 4.45
C THR A 138 -6.84 6.54 5.54
N ALA A 139 -6.73 7.54 6.41
CA ALA A 139 -7.78 7.89 7.36
C ALA A 139 -9.10 8.25 6.64
N ILE A 140 -9.02 8.99 5.52
CA ILE A 140 -10.19 9.29 4.69
C ILE A 140 -10.78 8.01 4.09
N ILE A 141 -9.94 7.11 3.55
CA ILE A 141 -10.39 5.81 3.02
C ILE A 141 -11.14 5.01 4.08
N GLN A 142 -10.66 5.01 5.32
CA GLN A 142 -11.29 4.31 6.45
C GLN A 142 -12.67 4.90 6.79
N SER A 143 -12.83 6.22 6.64
CA SER A 143 -14.12 6.92 6.83
C SER A 143 -15.05 6.85 5.61
N ALA A 144 -14.58 6.41 4.45
CA ALA A 144 -15.33 6.46 3.20
C ALA A 144 -16.34 5.31 3.11
N ALA A 145 -17.64 5.65 3.07
CA ALA A 145 -18.73 4.68 2.98
C ALA A 145 -19.02 4.16 1.55
N ARG A 146 -18.40 4.72 0.50
CA ARG A 146 -18.71 4.40 -0.91
C ARG A 146 -17.46 3.97 -1.68
N THR A 147 -17.56 2.84 -2.38
CA THR A 147 -16.47 2.21 -3.15
C THR A 147 -15.84 3.11 -4.20
N GLU A 148 -16.62 3.91 -4.94
CA GLU A 148 -16.10 4.83 -5.98
C GLU A 148 -15.12 5.89 -5.43
N ARG A 149 -15.26 6.29 -4.16
CA ARG A 149 -14.33 7.24 -3.52
C ARG A 149 -13.02 6.56 -3.10
N ILE A 150 -13.05 5.25 -2.88
CA ILE A 150 -11.89 4.47 -2.46
C ILE A 150 -10.86 4.39 -3.59
N ASP A 151 -11.27 4.18 -4.84
CA ASP A 151 -10.35 4.04 -5.98
C ASP A 151 -9.61 5.35 -6.28
N MET A 152 -10.29 6.49 -6.20
CA MET A 152 -9.65 7.81 -6.30
C MET A 152 -8.58 8.00 -5.23
N HIS A 153 -8.88 7.61 -3.99
CA HIS A 153 -7.91 7.71 -2.90
C HIS A 153 -6.75 6.72 -3.05
N LYS A 154 -6.98 5.52 -3.59
CA LYS A 154 -5.90 4.59 -3.97
C LYS A 154 -4.99 5.16 -5.05
N SER A 155 -5.56 5.83 -6.06
CA SER A 155 -4.77 6.53 -7.09
C SER A 155 -3.86 7.57 -6.46
N TYR A 156 -4.37 8.34 -5.50
CA TYR A 156 -3.56 9.29 -4.74
C TYR A 156 -2.41 8.60 -3.97
N LEU A 157 -2.69 7.48 -3.29
CA LEU A 157 -1.65 6.71 -2.60
C LEU A 157 -0.58 6.21 -3.59
N TYR A 158 -0.97 5.75 -4.77
CA TYR A 158 -0.06 5.35 -5.83
C TYR A 158 0.82 6.50 -6.29
N GLU A 159 0.24 7.68 -6.57
CA GLU A 159 1.00 8.86 -6.99
C GLU A 159 2.03 9.31 -5.96
N LEU A 160 1.73 9.23 -4.67
CA LEU A 160 2.71 9.50 -3.62
C LEU A 160 3.91 8.54 -3.71
N THR A 161 3.67 7.24 -3.95
CA THR A 161 4.76 6.27 -4.14
C THR A 161 5.56 6.54 -5.42
N GLU A 162 4.93 7.01 -6.50
CA GLU A 162 5.65 7.36 -7.74
C GLU A 162 6.49 8.62 -7.59
N LYS A 163 6.01 9.62 -6.84
CA LYS A 163 6.79 10.81 -6.50
C LYS A 163 8.02 10.47 -5.66
N ASN A 164 7.88 9.59 -4.67
CA ASN A 164 9.03 9.06 -3.93
C ASN A 164 10.04 8.36 -4.86
N ASN A 165 9.57 7.51 -5.78
CA ASN A 165 10.44 6.83 -6.75
C ASN A 165 11.24 7.81 -7.60
N LYS A 166 10.59 8.87 -8.10
CA LYS A 166 11.27 9.91 -8.88
C LYS A 166 12.40 10.56 -8.09
N ILE A 167 12.11 11.02 -6.87
CA ILE A 167 13.11 11.66 -5.99
C ILE A 167 14.26 10.71 -5.67
N LEU A 168 13.96 9.45 -5.36
CA LEU A 168 14.98 8.43 -5.09
C LEU A 168 15.86 8.13 -6.30
N ASN A 169 15.32 8.18 -7.51
CA ASN A 169 16.07 8.00 -8.74
C ASN A 169 17.01 9.19 -9.00
N ASP A 170 16.53 10.42 -8.80
CA ASP A 170 17.36 11.62 -8.88
C ASP A 170 18.47 11.59 -7.80
N TYR A 171 18.17 11.10 -6.61
CA TYR A 171 19.16 10.87 -5.56
C TYR A 171 20.21 9.80 -5.93
N THR A 172 19.81 8.73 -6.63
CA THR A 172 20.76 7.74 -7.17
C THR A 172 21.71 8.38 -8.18
N ARG A 173 21.22 9.26 -9.05
CA ARG A 173 22.06 9.96 -10.04
C ARG A 173 23.11 10.82 -9.34
N LEU A 174 22.69 11.55 -8.30
CA LEU A 174 23.60 12.32 -7.45
C LEU A 174 24.72 11.44 -6.86
N LEU A 175 24.37 10.29 -6.27
CA LEU A 175 25.34 9.36 -5.71
C LEU A 175 26.35 8.86 -6.75
N VAL A 176 25.87 8.52 -7.95
CA VAL A 176 26.74 8.05 -9.04
C VAL A 176 27.69 9.16 -9.47
N GLU A 177 27.20 10.38 -9.66
CA GLU A 177 28.03 11.51 -10.05
C GLU A 177 29.09 11.85 -8.99
N VAL A 178 28.69 11.91 -7.72
CA VAL A 178 29.61 12.13 -6.59
C VAL A 178 30.69 11.03 -6.55
N SER A 179 30.32 9.76 -6.69
CA SER A 179 31.31 8.66 -6.70
C SER A 179 32.35 8.79 -7.80
N GLN A 180 31.95 9.26 -8.99
CA GLN A 180 32.86 9.47 -10.12
C GLN A 180 33.78 10.68 -9.92
N MET A 181 33.31 11.73 -9.24
CA MET A 181 34.11 12.90 -8.91
C MET A 181 35.17 12.58 -7.84
N THR A 182 34.83 11.76 -6.85
CA THR A 182 35.77 11.29 -5.82
C THR A 182 36.91 10.47 -6.44
N GLU A 183 36.66 9.72 -7.52
CA GLU A 183 37.68 8.93 -8.22
C GLU A 183 38.59 9.74 -9.16
N LYS A 184 38.12 10.89 -9.71
CA LYS A 184 38.82 11.60 -10.79
C LYS A 184 39.66 12.81 -10.37
N GLY A 185 39.61 13.24 -9.10
CA GLY A 185 40.26 14.46 -8.66
C GLY A 185 39.46 15.69 -9.14
N SER A 186 38.88 16.40 -8.17
CA SER A 186 37.97 17.52 -8.38
C SER A 186 38.67 18.72 -9.02
N ASP A 187 38.49 18.89 -10.33
CA ASP A 187 38.73 20.16 -11.03
C ASP A 187 37.39 20.67 -11.57
N GLY A 188 36.65 21.39 -10.71
CA GLY A 188 35.69 22.41 -11.11
C GLY A 188 34.41 22.00 -11.87
N SER A 189 33.93 20.76 -11.82
CA SER A 189 32.64 20.41 -12.42
C SER A 189 31.47 20.70 -11.48
N ASP A 190 30.60 21.65 -11.86
CA ASP A 190 29.26 21.80 -11.30
C ASP A 190 28.52 20.45 -11.34
N VAL A 191 27.89 20.08 -10.23
CA VAL A 191 27.20 18.78 -10.09
C VAL A 191 25.80 18.89 -10.69
N GLU A 192 25.64 18.49 -11.95
CA GLU A 192 24.38 18.61 -12.70
C GLU A 192 23.23 17.86 -11.99
N SER A 193 23.52 16.68 -11.41
CA SER A 193 22.51 15.88 -10.70
C SER A 193 22.06 16.53 -9.40
N LEU A 194 22.88 17.37 -8.77
CA LEU A 194 22.49 18.11 -7.57
C LEU A 194 21.44 19.16 -7.91
N GLU A 195 21.65 19.90 -8.98
CA GLU A 195 20.67 20.88 -9.48
C GLU A 195 19.37 20.19 -9.92
N MET A 196 19.46 19.04 -10.60
CA MET A 196 18.28 18.24 -10.96
C MET A 196 17.47 17.83 -9.72
N LEU A 197 18.13 17.34 -8.67
CA LEU A 197 17.46 16.92 -7.44
C LEU A 197 16.81 18.10 -6.70
N ILE A 198 17.52 19.23 -6.57
CA ILE A 198 16.97 20.46 -6.00
C ILE A 198 15.73 20.92 -6.78
N ASN A 199 15.79 20.91 -8.10
CA ASN A 199 14.65 21.26 -8.96
C ASN A 199 13.50 20.27 -8.81
N SER A 200 13.76 18.97 -8.72
CA SER A 200 12.74 17.94 -8.46
C SER A 200 12.02 18.18 -7.12
N ILE A 201 12.76 18.52 -6.05
CA ILE A 201 12.20 18.85 -4.73
C ILE A 201 11.38 20.13 -4.79
N LYS A 202 11.89 21.17 -5.46
CA LYS A 202 11.19 22.45 -5.63
C LYS A 202 9.88 22.27 -6.39
N ASN A 203 9.90 21.54 -7.51
CA ASN A 203 8.70 21.25 -8.28
C ASN A 203 7.70 20.43 -7.45
N TYR A 204 8.16 19.42 -6.71
CA TYR A 204 7.30 18.67 -5.80
C TYR A 204 6.62 19.56 -4.74
N ARG A 205 7.35 20.49 -4.12
CA ARG A 205 6.78 21.43 -3.13
C ARG A 205 5.69 22.29 -3.78
N GLN A 206 5.92 22.80 -4.99
CA GLN A 206 4.93 23.57 -5.75
C GLN A 206 3.68 22.77 -6.12
N ASP A 207 3.83 21.52 -6.57
CA ASP A 207 2.69 20.66 -6.94
C ASP A 207 1.77 20.42 -5.74
N ILE A 208 2.34 20.25 -4.53
CA ILE A 208 1.57 20.05 -3.31
C ILE A 208 0.85 21.33 -2.89
N GLU A 209 1.50 22.50 -3.00
CA GLU A 209 0.90 23.80 -2.64
C GLU A 209 -0.29 24.16 -3.55
N LYS A 210 -0.23 23.77 -4.82
CA LYS A 210 -1.32 23.97 -5.77
C LYS A 210 -2.46 22.96 -5.61
N GLY A 211 -2.24 21.88 -4.86
CA GLY A 211 -3.21 20.80 -4.72
C GLY A 211 -3.37 19.95 -5.98
N ASP A 212 -2.38 19.96 -6.88
CA ASP A 212 -2.38 19.21 -8.15
C ASP A 212 -2.03 17.72 -7.94
N ILE A 213 -2.63 17.09 -6.92
CA ILE A 213 -2.50 15.66 -6.58
C ILE A 213 -3.86 15.10 -6.17
#